data_AF-A0A8J4W8M0-F1
#
_entry.id   AF-A0A8J4W8M0-F1
#
_cell.length_a   1.000
_cell.length_b   1.000
_cell.length_c   1.000
_cell.angle_alpha   90.00
_cell.angle_beta   90.00
_cell.angle_gamma   90.00
#
_symmetry.space_group_name_H-M   'P 1'
#
loop_
_entity.id
_entity.type
_entity.pdbx_description
1 polymer ?
#
loop_
_entity_poly.entity_id
_entity_poly.type
_entity_poly.pdbx_seq_one_letter_code
_entity_poly.pdbx_strand_id
1 'polypeptide(L)'
;MLSRVAGLLALGVLAPTGAAIVFPSSGLRQVIVLSRHGVRGPYGLGTEAPSEELLKQYVRNPNLDLPLSANAWGTSETEDPTEIVTPKLTKHGFQVVQRMGEYFRDHLYQEFLNATCKETFAYADNNQRDNLTAIAFLSGLYPSCKDLVPITKQTQLLFEQGEDPTANCPVCSKAGAKNEELAWLQWYTEGWHPHQPVPGSMLVFELHSASIADGEITDEGQFYVKLYFVAASPGQIRDGDQLSPENPPDRVQVIIPSCSEEVDIGNGLKDVRCPFKTFKTLISKTLKHVCVADTLRPFVDSLSHIKESSIKTARTTTTELAHAADTSKTNNSKQHAVEFFETLLWALFGVLMLCFITLVIRHAVKRRMERQKYGSIPMKMNNH
;
A
#
# COMPACT_ATOMS: atom_id res chain seq x y z
N MET A 1 37.75 36.81 67.45
CA MET A 1 36.79 37.09 66.36
C MET A 1 37.57 37.18 65.06
N LEU A 2 37.54 36.14 64.24
CA LEU A 2 37.85 36.11 62.80
C LEU A 2 38.09 34.64 62.44
N SER A 3 37.15 34.03 61.72
CA SER A 3 37.43 32.74 61.07
C SER A 3 37.03 32.85 59.60
N ARG A 4 38.02 32.58 58.75
CA ARG A 4 37.95 32.63 57.30
C ARG A 4 37.35 31.34 56.76
N VAL A 5 36.51 31.50 55.75
CA VAL A 5 35.97 30.44 54.89
C VAL A 5 37.07 29.91 53.97
N ALA A 6 37.17 28.59 53.84
CA ALA A 6 37.86 27.90 52.75
C ALA A 6 36.94 26.76 52.26
N GLY A 7 36.63 26.80 50.97
CA GLY A 7 35.73 25.86 50.30
C GLY A 7 36.40 24.57 49.83
N LEU A 8 35.56 23.58 49.53
CA LEU A 8 35.91 22.43 48.70
C LEU A 8 34.95 22.38 47.51
N LEU A 9 35.49 22.51 46.30
CA LEU A 9 34.84 22.11 45.05
C LEU A 9 34.99 20.60 44.90
N ALA A 10 33.88 19.88 44.75
CA ALA A 10 33.87 18.51 44.23
C ALA A 10 33.51 18.55 42.74
N LEU A 11 34.47 18.20 41.88
CA LEU A 11 34.24 17.92 40.47
C LEU A 11 33.54 16.56 40.34
N GLY A 12 32.24 16.58 40.04
CA GLY A 12 31.49 15.41 39.62
C GLY A 12 31.64 15.18 38.12
N VAL A 13 32.28 14.09 37.73
CA VAL A 13 32.33 13.62 36.33
C VAL A 13 30.94 13.05 35.99
N LEU A 14 30.19 13.75 35.14
CA LEU A 14 28.98 13.23 34.52
C LEU A 14 29.39 12.34 33.34
N ALA A 15 29.26 11.02 33.50
CA ALA A 15 29.26 10.11 32.37
C ALA A 15 27.94 10.28 31.58
N PRO A 16 27.96 10.27 30.24
CA PRO A 16 26.74 10.30 29.46
C PRO A 16 26.03 8.95 29.63
N THR A 17 24.87 8.97 30.29
CA THR A 17 23.93 7.85 30.25
C THR A 17 23.43 7.71 28.81
N GLY A 18 23.92 6.71 28.10
CA GLY A 18 23.36 6.32 26.81
C GLY A 18 21.87 6.03 26.98
N ALA A 19 21.03 6.74 26.23
CA ALA A 19 19.61 6.43 26.16
C ALA A 19 19.47 4.98 25.66
N ALA A 20 18.94 4.10 26.51
CA ALA A 20 18.57 2.76 26.09
C ALA A 20 17.50 2.89 25.00
N ILE A 21 17.76 2.33 23.83
CA ILE A 21 16.77 2.23 22.75
C ILE A 21 15.72 1.24 23.25
N VAL A 22 14.56 1.76 23.67
CA VAL A 22 13.43 0.94 24.07
C VAL A 22 12.81 0.37 22.79
N PHE A 23 12.90 -0.93 22.62
CA PHE A 23 12.27 -1.61 21.50
C PHE A 23 10.79 -1.87 21.80
N PRO A 24 9.86 -1.63 20.86
CA PRO A 24 8.45 -1.89 21.08
C PRO A 24 8.19 -3.39 21.22
N SER A 25 7.33 -3.75 22.17
CA SER A 25 6.99 -5.14 22.51
C SER A 25 6.30 -5.90 21.38
N SER A 26 5.75 -5.19 20.38
CA SER A 26 5.13 -5.78 19.19
C SER A 26 6.13 -6.39 18.20
N GLY A 27 7.41 -6.03 18.30
CA GLY A 27 8.41 -6.33 17.27
C GLY A 27 8.36 -5.41 16.04
N LEU A 28 7.48 -4.39 15.99
CA LEU A 28 7.43 -3.40 14.92
C LEU A 28 8.72 -2.56 14.89
N ARG A 29 9.33 -2.40 13.72
CA ARG A 29 10.63 -1.72 13.54
C ARG A 29 10.58 -0.51 12.63
N GLN A 30 9.71 -0.53 11.63
CA GLN A 30 9.58 0.57 10.68
C GLN A 30 8.20 0.57 10.04
N VAL A 31 7.66 1.76 9.77
CA VAL A 31 6.41 1.94 9.03
C VAL A 31 6.67 2.85 7.84
N ILE A 32 6.17 2.46 6.67
CA ILE A 32 6.13 3.29 5.46
C ILE A 32 4.68 3.44 5.04
N VAL A 33 4.23 4.69 4.89
CA VAL A 33 2.87 5.02 4.47
C VAL A 33 2.91 5.65 3.09
N LEU A 34 2.33 4.98 2.09
CA LEU A 34 2.07 5.56 0.78
C LEU A 34 0.61 6.00 0.73
N SER A 35 0.38 7.31 0.74
CA SER A 35 -0.98 7.89 0.82
C SER A 35 -1.41 8.49 -0.51
N ARG A 36 -2.70 8.34 -0.83
CA ARG A 36 -3.39 9.17 -1.83
C ARG A 36 -3.88 10.45 -1.14
N HIS A 37 -3.84 11.57 -1.86
CA HIS A 37 -4.42 12.83 -1.38
C HIS A 37 -5.88 12.70 -0.90
N GLY A 38 -6.27 13.59 0.02
CA GLY A 38 -7.63 13.68 0.53
C GLY A 38 -8.66 14.16 -0.51
N VAL A 39 -9.86 14.48 -0.02
CA VAL A 39 -10.95 15.00 -0.86
C VAL A 39 -10.57 16.35 -1.44
N ARG A 40 -10.74 16.50 -2.76
CA ARG A 40 -10.34 17.68 -3.53
C ARG A 40 -11.48 18.16 -4.42
N GLY A 41 -11.34 19.37 -4.96
CA GLY A 41 -12.18 19.84 -6.06
C GLY A 41 -11.98 19.02 -7.35
N PRO A 42 -12.91 19.11 -8.31
CA PRO A 42 -12.80 18.46 -9.61
C PRO A 42 -11.63 19.02 -10.45
N TYR A 43 -11.15 18.19 -11.38
CA TYR A 43 -10.35 18.66 -12.50
C TYR A 43 -11.28 19.22 -13.59
N GLY A 44 -10.77 20.11 -14.44
CA GLY A 44 -11.37 20.33 -15.74
C GLY A 44 -10.98 19.23 -16.74
N LEU A 45 -11.22 19.46 -18.03
CA LEU A 45 -10.81 18.56 -19.10
C LEU A 45 -9.45 18.96 -19.65
N GLY A 46 -8.46 18.08 -19.54
CA GLY A 46 -7.10 18.36 -20.00
C GLY A 46 -6.52 19.56 -19.25
N THR A 47 -6.23 20.63 -19.99
CA THR A 47 -5.68 21.89 -19.45
C THR A 47 -6.74 22.94 -19.16
N GLU A 48 -8.02 22.66 -19.47
CA GLU A 48 -9.12 23.61 -19.25
C GLU A 48 -9.53 23.68 -17.77
N ALA A 49 -9.97 24.85 -17.33
CA ALA A 49 -10.56 25.03 -16.01
C ALA A 49 -11.99 24.44 -15.97
N PRO A 50 -12.49 24.04 -14.79
CA PRO A 50 -13.89 23.62 -14.65
C PRO A 50 -14.88 24.70 -15.11
N SER A 51 -15.91 24.29 -15.86
CA SER A 51 -17.07 25.13 -16.23
C SER A 51 -18.38 24.46 -15.82
N GLU A 52 -19.47 25.23 -15.75
CA GLU A 52 -20.78 24.68 -15.39
C GLU A 52 -21.24 23.64 -16.40
N GLU A 53 -21.06 23.92 -17.69
CA GLU A 53 -21.40 23.02 -18.79
C GLU A 53 -20.64 21.71 -18.66
N LEU A 54 -19.36 21.79 -18.27
CA LEU A 54 -18.54 20.61 -18.07
C LEU A 54 -18.99 19.79 -16.87
N LEU A 55 -19.21 20.43 -15.72
CA LEU A 55 -19.65 19.73 -14.51
C LEU A 55 -21.01 19.05 -14.73
N LYS A 56 -21.94 19.71 -15.41
CA LYS A 56 -23.27 19.17 -15.76
C LYS A 56 -23.19 17.86 -16.57
N GLN A 57 -22.13 17.63 -17.35
CA GLN A 57 -21.95 16.38 -18.10
C GLN A 57 -21.66 15.17 -17.19
N TYR A 58 -21.08 15.39 -16.01
CA TYR A 58 -20.69 14.32 -15.08
C TYR A 58 -21.70 14.10 -13.95
N VAL A 59 -22.70 14.97 -13.83
CA VAL A 59 -23.74 14.84 -12.81
C VAL A 59 -24.84 13.91 -13.32
N ARG A 60 -24.98 12.75 -12.66
CA ARG A 60 -26.06 11.80 -12.97
C ARG A 60 -27.43 12.23 -12.42
N ASN A 61 -27.45 12.96 -11.29
CA ASN A 61 -28.68 13.43 -10.67
C ASN A 61 -29.05 14.81 -11.22
N PRO A 62 -30.10 14.94 -12.05
CA PRO A 62 -30.45 16.22 -12.67
C PRO A 62 -30.88 17.30 -11.68
N ASN A 63 -31.17 16.93 -10.42
CA ASN A 63 -31.52 17.86 -9.35
C ASN A 63 -30.31 18.33 -8.53
N LEU A 64 -29.11 17.88 -8.87
CA LEU A 64 -27.87 18.32 -8.23
C LEU A 64 -27.19 19.34 -9.14
N ASP A 65 -27.10 20.57 -8.66
CA ASP A 65 -26.27 21.60 -9.29
C ASP A 65 -24.94 21.70 -8.55
N LEU A 66 -23.84 21.66 -9.30
CA LEU A 66 -22.48 21.72 -8.74
C LEU A 66 -21.93 23.14 -8.96
N PRO A 67 -21.71 23.94 -7.89
CA PRO A 67 -21.30 25.32 -8.04
C PRO A 67 -19.87 25.42 -8.60
N LEU A 68 -19.55 26.50 -9.31
CA LEU A 68 -18.17 26.78 -9.71
C LEU A 68 -17.34 27.45 -8.62
N SER A 69 -17.95 27.97 -7.57
CA SER A 69 -17.23 28.71 -6.52
C SER A 69 -16.27 27.82 -5.72
N ALA A 70 -14.99 28.19 -5.66
CA ALA A 70 -14.01 27.53 -4.80
C ALA A 70 -14.42 27.54 -3.33
N ASN A 71 -15.10 28.60 -2.87
CA ASN A 71 -15.60 28.70 -1.50
C ASN A 71 -16.67 27.63 -1.20
N ALA A 72 -17.58 27.38 -2.15
CA ALA A 72 -18.62 26.36 -1.99
C ALA A 72 -18.05 24.94 -1.90
N TRP A 73 -16.93 24.68 -2.59
CA TRP A 73 -16.18 23.41 -2.48
C TRP A 73 -15.21 23.37 -1.29
N GLY A 74 -14.98 24.49 -0.62
CA GLY A 74 -13.99 24.61 0.43
C GLY A 74 -12.54 24.50 -0.07
N THR A 75 -12.27 24.84 -1.33
CA THR A 75 -10.92 24.83 -1.94
C THR A 75 -10.25 26.20 -1.96
N SER A 76 -10.98 27.27 -1.64
CA SER A 76 -10.44 28.63 -1.61
C SER A 76 -9.51 28.86 -0.41
N GLU A 77 -8.42 29.58 -0.65
CA GLU A 77 -7.41 29.98 0.35
C GLU A 77 -7.46 31.47 0.69
N THR A 78 -8.12 32.30 -0.13
CA THR A 78 -8.07 33.77 -0.04
C THR A 78 -9.44 34.43 0.22
N GLU A 79 -10.49 33.63 0.44
CA GLU A 79 -11.89 34.10 0.59
C GLU A 79 -12.43 34.90 -0.61
N ASP A 80 -11.71 34.91 -1.74
CA ASP A 80 -12.13 35.60 -2.95
C ASP A 80 -13.42 34.96 -3.49
N PRO A 81 -14.55 35.69 -3.55
CA PRO A 81 -15.80 35.13 -4.02
C PRO A 81 -15.79 34.78 -5.52
N THR A 82 -14.82 35.30 -6.27
CA THR A 82 -14.65 35.05 -7.70
C THR A 82 -13.72 33.86 -8.02
N GLU A 83 -13.03 33.29 -7.01
CA GLU A 83 -12.18 32.12 -7.20
C GLU A 83 -13.04 30.92 -7.63
N ILE A 84 -12.67 30.34 -8.76
CA ILE A 84 -13.32 29.13 -9.29
C ILE A 84 -12.69 27.87 -8.71
N VAL A 85 -13.47 26.80 -8.63
CA VAL A 85 -13.04 25.52 -8.11
C VAL A 85 -11.88 24.96 -8.93
N THR A 86 -10.91 24.39 -8.22
CA THR A 86 -9.69 23.77 -8.76
C THR A 86 -9.46 22.44 -8.07
N PRO A 87 -8.56 21.56 -8.58
CA PRO A 87 -8.23 20.28 -7.95
C PRO A 87 -7.40 20.40 -6.66
N LYS A 88 -7.51 21.53 -5.96
CA LYS A 88 -6.97 21.76 -4.62
C LYS A 88 -7.71 20.88 -3.59
N LEU A 89 -7.02 20.51 -2.51
CA LEU A 89 -7.62 19.83 -1.37
C LEU A 89 -8.69 20.72 -0.74
N THR A 90 -9.82 20.13 -0.34
CA THR A 90 -10.87 20.88 0.36
C THR A 90 -10.56 20.99 1.85
N LYS A 91 -11.09 22.01 2.54
CA LYS A 91 -11.05 22.13 4.01
C LYS A 91 -11.58 20.86 4.70
N HIS A 92 -12.63 20.27 4.14
CA HIS A 92 -13.20 19.00 4.60
C HIS A 92 -12.23 17.82 4.40
N GLY A 93 -11.61 17.73 3.22
CA GLY A 93 -10.60 16.71 2.91
C GLY A 93 -9.40 16.78 3.84
N PHE A 94 -8.96 17.98 4.21
CA PHE A 94 -7.94 18.20 5.23
C PHE A 94 -8.35 17.59 6.57
N GLN A 95 -9.55 17.93 7.07
CA GLN A 95 -10.05 17.43 8.35
C GLN A 95 -10.16 15.90 8.39
N VAL A 96 -10.68 15.27 7.33
CA VAL A 96 -10.80 13.81 7.23
C VAL A 96 -9.42 13.13 7.31
N VAL A 97 -8.43 13.67 6.60
CA VAL A 97 -7.06 13.12 6.62
C VAL A 97 -6.37 13.36 7.97
N GLN A 98 -6.62 14.51 8.60
CA GLN A 98 -6.13 14.78 9.95
C GLN A 98 -6.65 13.74 10.95
N ARG A 99 -7.94 13.39 10.90
CA ARG A 99 -8.54 12.34 11.75
C ARG A 99 -7.93 10.96 11.49
N MET A 100 -7.53 10.66 10.25
CA MET A 100 -6.75 9.45 9.94
C MET A 100 -5.39 9.46 10.64
N GLY A 101 -4.70 10.60 10.66
CA GLY A 101 -3.45 10.77 11.41
C GLY A 101 -3.63 10.57 12.92
N GLU A 102 -4.71 11.13 13.49
CA GLU A 102 -5.08 10.92 14.90
C GLU A 102 -5.33 9.44 15.21
N TYR A 103 -6.06 8.72 14.36
CA TYR A 103 -6.30 7.30 14.55
C TYR A 103 -5.02 6.47 14.49
N PHE A 104 -4.13 6.77 13.54
CA PHE A 104 -2.82 6.12 13.45
C PHE A 104 -2.01 6.35 14.73
N ARG A 105 -2.09 7.58 15.28
CA ARG A 105 -1.42 7.95 16.52
C ARG A 105 -1.92 7.17 17.72
N ASP A 106 -3.23 7.20 17.92
CA ASP A 106 -3.85 6.75 19.16
C ASP A 106 -4.06 5.23 19.19
N HIS A 107 -4.13 4.57 18.03
CA HIS A 107 -4.61 3.19 17.94
C HIS A 107 -3.75 2.22 17.12
N LEU A 108 -2.91 2.68 16.19
CA LEU A 108 -2.08 1.76 15.38
C LEU A 108 -0.62 1.74 15.81
N TYR A 109 -0.03 2.89 16.09
CA TYR A 109 1.42 3.00 16.25
C TYR A 109 1.85 3.74 17.52
N GLN A 110 0.99 3.79 18.54
CA GLN A 110 1.25 4.49 19.80
C GLN A 110 2.63 4.15 20.41
N GLU A 111 3.05 2.88 20.33
CA GLU A 111 4.34 2.40 20.83
C GLU A 111 5.55 2.91 20.05
N PHE A 112 5.35 3.31 18.79
CA PHE A 112 6.40 3.75 17.86
C PHE A 112 6.49 5.28 17.80
N LEU A 113 5.44 6.00 18.17
CA LEU A 113 5.34 7.47 18.05
C LEU A 113 5.88 8.23 19.26
N ASN A 114 6.29 7.52 20.32
CA ASN A 114 7.21 8.09 21.31
C ASN A 114 8.61 8.33 20.71
N ALA A 115 8.93 7.71 19.56
CA ALA A 115 10.10 8.04 18.76
C ALA A 115 9.89 9.38 18.04
N THR A 116 10.97 10.14 17.98
CA THR A 116 10.94 11.61 17.97
C THR A 116 10.55 12.20 16.62
N CYS A 117 10.07 13.45 16.60
CA CYS A 117 9.82 14.22 15.36
C CYS A 117 10.98 14.15 14.34
N LYS A 118 12.21 13.89 14.80
CA LYS A 118 13.45 13.83 14.02
C LYS A 118 13.63 12.53 13.23
N GLU A 119 12.97 11.46 13.63
CA GLU A 119 13.08 10.14 13.00
C GLU A 119 11.97 9.91 11.96
N THR A 120 11.00 10.81 11.92
CA THR A 120 9.97 10.84 10.88
C THR A 120 10.36 11.84 9.80
N PHE A 121 10.16 11.43 8.55
CA PHE A 121 10.24 12.31 7.39
C PHE A 121 9.04 12.03 6.49
N ALA A 122 8.62 13.04 5.74
CA ALA A 122 7.54 12.92 4.78
C ALA A 122 7.98 13.53 3.45
N TYR A 123 7.50 12.93 2.37
CA TYR A 123 7.62 13.46 1.02
C TYR A 123 6.22 13.66 0.46
N ALA A 124 6.03 14.74 -0.28
CA ALA A 124 4.82 14.98 -1.03
C ALA A 124 5.18 15.49 -2.42
N ASP A 125 4.28 15.29 -3.38
CA ASP A 125 4.42 15.93 -4.67
C ASP A 125 4.31 17.46 -4.53
N ASN A 126 4.91 18.20 -5.46
CA ASN A 126 4.94 19.66 -5.43
C ASN A 126 3.64 20.29 -5.97
N ASN A 127 2.51 19.82 -5.47
CA ASN A 127 1.20 20.38 -5.72
C ASN A 127 0.44 20.57 -4.39
N GLN A 128 -0.53 21.49 -4.40
CA GLN A 128 -1.21 21.92 -3.17
C GLN A 128 -1.92 20.77 -2.45
N ARG A 129 -2.60 19.89 -3.19
CA ARG A 129 -3.43 18.85 -2.57
C ARG A 129 -2.61 17.78 -1.88
N ASP A 130 -1.47 17.41 -2.45
CA ASP A 130 -0.61 16.35 -1.92
C ASP A 130 0.19 16.88 -0.73
N ASN A 131 0.73 18.10 -0.85
CA ASN A 131 1.39 18.79 0.24
C ASN A 131 0.45 19.00 1.46
N LEU A 132 -0.74 19.56 1.24
CA LEU A 132 -1.70 19.76 2.33
C LEU A 132 -2.26 18.46 2.91
N THR A 133 -2.38 17.39 2.11
CA THR A 133 -2.75 16.06 2.64
C THR A 133 -1.68 15.57 3.60
N ALA A 134 -0.40 15.65 3.21
CA ALA A 134 0.70 15.22 4.06
C ALA A 134 0.76 16.06 5.36
N ILE A 135 0.59 17.38 5.26
CA ILE A 135 0.48 18.27 6.43
C ILE A 135 -0.70 17.87 7.32
N ALA A 136 -1.89 17.63 6.76
CA ALA A 136 -3.06 17.22 7.51
C ALA A 136 -2.79 15.94 8.30
N PHE A 137 -2.28 14.91 7.62
CA PHE A 137 -1.96 13.63 8.25
C PHE A 137 -0.92 13.79 9.36
N LEU A 138 0.17 14.51 9.11
CA LEU A 138 1.22 14.76 10.10
C LEU A 138 0.71 15.58 11.29
N SER A 139 -0.20 16.53 11.08
CA SER A 139 -0.79 17.32 12.17
C SER A 139 -1.66 16.47 13.10
N GLY A 140 -2.32 15.45 12.57
CA GLY A 140 -3.02 14.44 13.36
C GLY A 140 -2.07 13.45 14.02
N LEU A 141 -1.06 12.98 13.28
CA LEU A 141 -0.11 11.97 13.76
C LEU A 141 0.84 12.51 14.84
N TYR A 142 1.32 13.75 14.68
CA TYR A 142 2.34 14.41 15.50
C TYR A 142 1.97 15.87 15.81
N PRO A 143 0.92 16.12 16.61
CA PRO A 143 0.42 17.49 16.85
C PRO A 143 1.45 18.43 17.51
N SER A 144 2.45 17.89 18.21
CA SER A 144 3.54 18.66 18.83
C SER A 144 4.72 18.96 17.90
N CYS A 145 4.83 18.29 16.75
CA CYS A 145 5.97 18.39 15.83
C CYS A 145 5.74 19.43 14.74
N LYS A 146 5.71 20.72 15.08
CA LYS A 146 5.38 21.80 14.13
C LYS A 146 6.37 21.94 12.97
N ASP A 147 7.62 21.55 13.18
CA ASP A 147 8.67 21.62 12.16
C ASP A 147 8.69 20.40 11.22
N LEU A 148 7.88 19.37 11.52
CA LEU A 148 7.75 18.19 10.68
C LEU A 148 6.79 18.51 9.52
N VAL A 149 7.37 18.98 8.43
CA VAL A 149 6.68 19.31 7.19
C VAL A 149 7.16 18.41 6.05
N PRO A 150 6.31 18.11 5.06
CA PRO A 150 6.71 17.29 3.93
C PRO A 150 7.76 18.01 3.06
N ILE A 151 8.73 17.23 2.59
CA ILE A 151 9.69 17.65 1.57
C ILE A 151 8.99 17.57 0.22
N THR A 152 8.95 18.69 -0.52
CA THR A 152 8.36 18.77 -1.88
C THR A 152 9.38 19.11 -2.97
N LYS A 153 10.58 19.56 -2.56
CA LYS A 153 11.63 19.91 -3.52
C LYS A 153 12.22 18.63 -4.13
N GLN A 154 12.32 18.59 -5.45
CA GLN A 154 12.89 17.46 -6.21
C GLN A 154 12.15 16.12 -6.00
N THR A 155 10.89 16.15 -5.56
CA THR A 155 10.08 14.94 -5.38
C THR A 155 9.31 14.54 -6.63
N GLN A 156 9.35 15.33 -7.70
CA GLN A 156 8.66 15.05 -8.97
C GLN A 156 8.96 13.64 -9.48
N LEU A 157 10.22 13.21 -9.42
CA LEU A 157 10.62 11.86 -9.85
C LEU A 157 10.12 10.73 -8.93
N LEU A 158 9.55 11.02 -7.76
CA LEU A 158 8.92 10.02 -6.89
C LEU A 158 7.44 9.80 -7.23
N PHE A 159 6.75 10.83 -7.72
CA PHE A 159 5.29 10.83 -7.88
C PHE A 159 4.84 10.92 -9.34
N GLU A 160 5.51 11.73 -10.16
CA GLU A 160 5.20 11.97 -11.57
C GLU A 160 6.04 11.07 -12.50
N GLN A 161 6.37 9.85 -12.06
CA GLN A 161 6.94 8.88 -13.00
C GLN A 161 5.84 8.56 -14.03
N GLY A 162 6.08 8.86 -15.30
CA GLY A 162 5.26 8.41 -16.42
C GLY A 162 4.08 9.27 -16.87
N GLU A 163 3.91 10.48 -16.36
CA GLU A 163 3.07 11.49 -17.06
C GLU A 163 3.72 11.98 -18.36
N ASP A 164 5.06 11.98 -18.42
CA ASP A 164 5.79 12.25 -19.65
C ASP A 164 5.96 10.95 -20.48
N PRO A 165 5.21 10.80 -21.60
CA PRO A 165 5.33 9.62 -22.46
C PRO A 165 6.68 9.53 -23.18
N THR A 166 7.48 10.61 -23.15
CA THR A 166 8.83 10.68 -23.74
C THR A 166 9.93 10.40 -22.72
N ALA A 167 9.60 10.29 -21.42
CA ALA A 167 10.57 9.92 -20.41
C ALA A 167 11.18 8.55 -20.73
N ASN A 168 12.47 8.39 -20.48
CA ASN A 168 13.18 7.09 -20.58
C ASN A 168 12.54 5.98 -19.71
N CYS A 169 11.71 6.40 -18.76
CA CYS A 169 11.00 5.57 -17.81
C CYS A 169 9.50 5.85 -17.88
N PRO A 170 8.85 5.52 -19.01
CA PRO A 170 7.42 5.71 -19.10
C PRO A 170 6.76 4.74 -18.12
N VAL A 171 5.73 5.21 -17.41
CA VAL A 171 4.77 4.30 -16.78
C VAL A 171 4.02 3.68 -17.94
N CYS A 172 4.55 2.57 -18.45
CA CYS A 172 3.82 1.74 -19.36
C CYS A 172 2.54 1.34 -18.65
N SER A 173 1.44 2.02 -18.97
CA SER A 173 0.07 1.57 -18.71
C SER A 173 -0.27 0.38 -19.61
N LYS A 174 0.64 -0.59 -19.74
CA LYS A 174 0.27 -1.93 -20.18
C LYS A 174 -0.22 -2.65 -18.94
N ALA A 175 -1.49 -2.42 -18.62
CA ALA A 175 -2.32 -3.29 -17.79
C ALA A 175 -2.45 -4.69 -18.44
N GLY A 176 -1.32 -5.33 -18.71
CA GLY A 176 -1.16 -6.50 -19.58
C GLY A 176 0.27 -7.03 -19.68
N ALA A 177 1.24 -6.47 -18.95
CA ALA A 177 2.53 -7.13 -18.76
C ALA A 177 2.36 -8.32 -17.79
N LYS A 178 2.38 -9.55 -18.32
CA LYS A 178 2.16 -10.81 -17.58
C LYS A 178 3.17 -11.10 -16.45
N ASN A 179 4.15 -10.22 -16.20
CA ASN A 179 5.33 -10.50 -15.38
C ASN A 179 5.66 -9.39 -14.35
N GLU A 180 4.70 -8.58 -13.92
CA GLU A 180 4.93 -7.67 -12.79
C GLU A 180 4.26 -8.25 -11.54
N GLU A 181 5.03 -9.00 -10.74
CA GLU A 181 4.54 -9.72 -9.54
C GLU A 181 3.96 -8.77 -8.46
N LEU A 182 4.32 -7.48 -8.48
CA LEU A 182 3.77 -6.43 -7.61
C LEU A 182 2.57 -5.66 -8.19
N ALA A 183 2.28 -5.80 -9.49
CA ALA A 183 1.17 -5.07 -10.15
C ALA A 183 -0.23 -5.63 -9.84
N TRP A 184 -0.32 -6.63 -8.95
CA TRP A 184 -1.55 -7.34 -8.60
C TRP A 184 -1.85 -7.32 -7.11
N LEU A 185 -1.48 -6.24 -6.40
CA LEU A 185 -1.98 -6.04 -5.03
C LEU A 185 -3.50 -5.92 -5.07
N GLN A 186 -4.17 -6.69 -4.22
CA GLN A 186 -5.63 -6.72 -4.12
C GLN A 186 -6.07 -6.32 -2.71
N TRP A 187 -7.07 -5.44 -2.65
CA TRP A 187 -7.76 -5.04 -1.45
C TRP A 187 -9.24 -4.82 -1.74
N TYR A 188 -10.05 -4.97 -0.71
CA TYR A 188 -11.46 -4.66 -0.73
C TYR A 188 -11.76 -3.92 0.57
N THR A 189 -12.32 -2.71 0.48
CA THR A 189 -12.66 -1.92 1.66
C THR A 189 -14.15 -1.63 1.72
N GLU A 190 -14.66 -1.44 2.94
CA GLU A 190 -16.08 -1.23 3.18
C GLU A 190 -16.63 -0.03 2.38
N GLY A 191 -17.70 -0.29 1.62
CA GLY A 191 -18.39 0.72 0.83
C GLY A 191 -17.70 1.13 -0.47
N TRP A 192 -16.52 0.59 -0.79
CA TRP A 192 -15.75 0.92 -1.99
C TRP A 192 -15.72 -0.21 -3.01
N HIS A 193 -15.37 0.12 -4.26
CA HIS A 193 -15.10 -0.91 -5.25
C HIS A 193 -13.76 -1.61 -4.97
N PRO A 194 -13.61 -2.91 -5.33
CA PRO A 194 -12.35 -3.63 -5.19
C PRO A 194 -11.20 -2.89 -5.87
N HIS A 195 -10.04 -2.87 -5.22
CA HIS A 195 -8.78 -2.29 -5.73
C HIS A 195 -8.82 -0.79 -6.00
N GLN A 196 -9.84 -0.09 -5.50
CA GLN A 196 -9.97 1.35 -5.70
C GLN A 196 -9.06 2.11 -4.72
N PRO A 197 -8.14 2.98 -5.20
CA PRO A 197 -7.45 3.92 -4.33
C PRO A 197 -8.39 5.09 -4.04
N VAL A 198 -8.83 5.27 -2.80
CA VAL A 198 -9.88 6.24 -2.42
C VAL A 198 -9.26 7.49 -1.79
N PRO A 199 -9.97 8.63 -1.71
CA PRO A 199 -9.39 9.85 -1.14
C PRO A 199 -8.89 9.62 0.29
N GLY A 200 -7.64 10.00 0.58
CA GLY A 200 -7.02 9.83 1.89
C GLY A 200 -6.65 8.39 2.28
N SER A 201 -6.84 7.39 1.40
CA SER A 201 -6.44 6.02 1.70
C SER A 201 -4.93 5.84 1.69
N MET A 202 -4.46 4.82 2.40
CA MET A 202 -3.05 4.58 2.68
C MET A 202 -2.68 3.12 2.46
N LEU A 203 -1.64 2.88 1.66
CA LEU A 203 -0.95 1.59 1.60
C LEU A 203 0.18 1.63 2.63
N VAL A 204 0.11 0.76 3.64
CA VAL A 204 0.99 0.80 4.81
C VAL A 204 1.84 -0.45 4.87
N PHE A 205 3.16 -0.28 4.77
CA PHE A 205 4.15 -1.32 4.96
C PHE A 205 4.64 -1.27 6.40
N GLU A 206 4.59 -2.40 7.09
CA GLU A 206 5.14 -2.56 8.42
C GLU A 206 6.27 -3.59 8.38
N LEU A 207 7.46 -3.17 8.81
CA LEU A 207 8.58 -4.08 9.04
C LEU A 207 8.55 -4.55 10.49
N HIS A 208 8.49 -5.85 10.69
CA HIS A 208 8.47 -6.49 11.99
C HIS A 208 9.68 -7.40 12.16
N SER A 209 10.10 -7.58 13.41
CA SER A 209 11.03 -8.63 13.81
C SER A 209 10.30 -9.77 14.49
N ALA A 210 10.70 -11.01 14.20
CA ALA A 210 10.24 -12.21 14.88
C ALA A 210 10.80 -12.36 16.30
N SER A 211 11.87 -11.64 16.65
CA SER A 211 12.47 -11.64 17.98
C SER A 211 12.19 -10.31 18.70
N ILE A 212 11.59 -10.41 19.89
CA ILE A 212 11.36 -9.29 20.81
C ILE A 212 12.57 -9.10 21.74
N ALA A 213 13.56 -10.02 21.72
CA ALA A 213 14.70 -9.97 22.63
C ALA A 213 15.60 -8.76 22.36
N ASP A 214 16.06 -8.10 23.43
CA ASP A 214 16.94 -6.91 23.47
C ASP A 214 18.37 -7.13 22.90
N GLY A 215 18.58 -8.20 22.13
CA GLY A 215 19.81 -8.45 21.41
C GLY A 215 19.86 -7.70 20.09
N GLU A 216 21.06 -7.33 19.66
CA GLU A 216 21.28 -6.80 18.32
C GLU A 216 20.82 -7.84 17.28
N ILE A 217 19.72 -7.55 16.58
CA ILE A 217 19.21 -8.43 15.52
C ILE A 217 20.13 -8.24 14.31
N THR A 218 21.09 -9.15 14.14
CA THR A 218 22.04 -9.12 13.02
C THR A 218 21.59 -9.95 11.82
N ASP A 219 20.55 -10.77 11.97
CA ASP A 219 20.07 -11.68 10.92
C ASP A 219 18.82 -11.12 10.23
N GLU A 220 18.96 -10.79 8.94
CA GLU A 220 17.84 -10.35 8.08
C GLU A 220 16.70 -11.40 8.01
N GLY A 221 17.01 -12.67 8.25
CA GLY A 221 16.04 -13.77 8.29
C GLY A 221 15.00 -13.65 9.40
N GLN A 222 15.23 -12.79 10.39
CA GLN A 222 14.28 -12.55 11.49
C GLN A 222 13.26 -11.46 11.18
N PHE A 223 13.38 -10.75 10.05
CA PHE A 223 12.43 -9.70 9.68
C PHE A 223 11.39 -10.18 8.67
N TYR A 224 10.20 -9.61 8.77
CA TYR A 224 9.12 -9.82 7.82
C TYR A 224 8.31 -8.54 7.64
N VAL A 225 7.66 -8.43 6.48
CA VAL A 225 6.83 -7.30 6.09
C VAL A 225 5.37 -7.72 6.18
N LYS A 226 4.55 -6.84 6.75
CA LYS A 226 3.09 -6.87 6.60
C LYS A 226 2.66 -5.68 5.76
N LEU A 227 1.64 -5.87 4.93
CA LEU A 227 1.10 -4.83 4.07
C LEU A 227 -0.39 -4.66 4.33
N TYR A 228 -0.81 -3.42 4.55
CA TYR A 228 -2.21 -3.08 4.80
C TYR A 228 -2.68 -2.00 3.84
N PHE A 229 -3.97 -2.02 3.52
CA PHE A 229 -4.65 -0.89 2.92
C PHE A 229 -5.64 -0.33 3.92
N VAL A 230 -5.48 0.96 4.25
CA VAL A 230 -6.30 1.66 5.25
C VAL A 230 -7.12 2.73 4.57
N ALA A 231 -8.43 2.73 4.80
CA ALA A 231 -9.35 3.68 4.18
C ALA A 231 -10.55 3.98 5.07
N ALA A 232 -10.96 5.24 5.11
CA ALA A 232 -12.25 5.61 5.66
C ALA A 232 -13.38 5.19 4.70
N SER A 233 -14.52 4.78 5.25
CA SER A 233 -15.71 4.44 4.46
C SER A 233 -16.31 5.70 3.79
N PRO A 234 -17.17 5.56 2.76
CA PRO A 234 -17.83 6.72 2.15
C PRO A 234 -18.63 7.56 3.17
N GLY A 235 -19.22 6.92 4.18
CA GLY A 235 -19.95 7.59 5.26
C GLY A 235 -19.00 8.41 6.15
N GLN A 236 -17.93 7.78 6.65
CA GLN A 236 -16.91 8.45 7.46
C GLN A 236 -16.30 9.65 6.74
N ILE A 237 -16.00 9.51 5.44
CA ILE A 237 -15.52 10.63 4.62
C ILE A 237 -16.61 11.69 4.48
N ARG A 238 -17.85 11.33 4.17
CA ARG A 238 -18.94 12.30 3.94
C ARG A 238 -19.24 13.12 5.18
N ASP A 239 -19.33 12.47 6.33
CA ASP A 239 -19.80 13.07 7.58
C ASP A 239 -18.65 13.69 8.39
N GLY A 240 -17.39 13.40 8.01
CA GLY A 240 -16.21 13.91 8.71
C GLY A 240 -16.04 13.28 10.09
N ASP A 241 -16.38 12.00 10.20
CA ASP A 241 -16.47 11.28 11.47
C ASP A 241 -15.12 11.22 12.21
N GLN A 242 -15.17 11.30 13.55
CA GLN A 242 -14.03 10.92 14.38
C GLN A 242 -13.78 9.42 14.23
N LEU A 243 -12.53 9.10 13.91
CA LEU A 243 -12.06 7.73 13.86
C LEU A 243 -11.60 7.28 15.26
N SER A 244 -12.03 6.09 15.67
CA SER A 244 -11.81 5.53 17.02
C SER A 244 -11.92 3.99 16.97
N PRO A 245 -11.64 3.24 18.04
CA PRO A 245 -11.82 1.78 18.03
C PRO A 245 -13.28 1.35 17.81
N GLU A 246 -14.24 2.17 18.22
CA GLU A 246 -15.68 1.94 18.01
C GLU A 246 -16.16 2.40 16.63
N ASN A 247 -15.41 3.28 15.97
CA ASN A 247 -15.64 3.74 14.59
C ASN A 247 -14.32 3.75 13.81
N PRO A 248 -13.69 2.59 13.56
CA PRO A 248 -12.36 2.54 12.97
C PRO A 248 -12.45 2.78 11.45
N PRO A 249 -11.40 3.33 10.82
CA PRO A 249 -11.25 3.18 9.38
C PRO A 249 -11.07 1.70 9.06
N ASP A 250 -11.46 1.31 7.85
CA ASP A 250 -11.21 -0.05 7.40
C ASP A 250 -9.71 -0.26 7.22
N ARG A 251 -9.18 -1.36 7.76
CA ARG A 251 -7.76 -1.74 7.69
C ARG A 251 -7.69 -3.18 7.23
N VAL A 252 -7.42 -3.37 5.96
CA VAL A 252 -7.41 -4.70 5.34
C VAL A 252 -6.00 -5.17 5.05
N GLN A 253 -5.73 -6.43 5.39
CA GLN A 253 -4.47 -7.09 5.05
C GLN A 253 -4.38 -7.26 3.53
N VAL A 254 -3.29 -6.77 2.94
CA VAL A 254 -2.97 -6.95 1.53
C VAL A 254 -1.96 -8.08 1.40
N ILE A 255 -2.22 -9.00 0.47
CA ILE A 255 -1.32 -10.10 0.13
C ILE A 255 -0.31 -9.58 -0.90
N ILE A 256 0.98 -9.76 -0.61
CA ILE A 256 2.05 -9.53 -1.58
C ILE A 256 2.23 -10.83 -2.37
N PRO A 257 1.89 -10.86 -3.67
CA PRO A 257 2.01 -12.07 -4.48
C PRO A 257 3.44 -12.63 -4.45
N SER A 258 3.55 -13.96 -4.42
CA SER A 258 4.84 -14.67 -4.36
C SER A 258 5.69 -14.36 -3.11
N CYS A 259 5.12 -13.74 -2.07
CA CYS A 259 5.83 -13.45 -0.83
C CYS A 259 5.02 -13.70 0.45
N SER A 260 3.78 -13.21 0.51
CA SER A 260 2.95 -13.33 1.70
C SER A 260 2.50 -14.78 1.93
N GLU A 261 2.71 -15.27 3.15
CA GLU A 261 2.34 -16.61 3.60
C GLU A 261 1.51 -16.51 4.89
N GLU A 262 0.55 -17.41 5.07
CA GLU A 262 -0.15 -17.58 6.34
C GLU A 262 0.72 -18.41 7.30
N VAL A 263 1.10 -17.80 8.42
CA VAL A 263 1.89 -18.43 9.47
C VAL A 263 0.99 -18.66 10.68
N ASP A 264 0.95 -19.89 11.19
CA ASP A 264 0.29 -20.21 12.45
C ASP A 264 1.15 -19.64 13.60
N ILE A 265 0.56 -18.74 14.38
CA ILE A 265 1.23 -18.10 15.53
C ILE A 265 0.77 -18.68 16.86
N GLY A 266 0.07 -19.82 16.82
CA GLY A 266 -0.49 -20.51 17.98
C GLY A 266 -1.92 -20.08 18.29
N ASN A 267 -2.59 -20.86 19.15
CA ASN A 267 -3.97 -20.62 19.59
C ASN A 267 -5.01 -20.51 18.46
N GLY A 268 -4.72 -21.13 17.30
CA GLY A 268 -5.57 -21.06 16.11
C GLY A 268 -5.54 -19.70 15.40
N LEU A 269 -4.64 -18.79 15.79
CA LEU A 269 -4.45 -17.51 15.15
C LEU A 269 -3.47 -17.66 13.98
N LYS A 270 -3.82 -17.04 12.86
CA LYS A 270 -2.97 -16.96 11.67
C LYS A 270 -2.51 -15.54 11.46
N ASP A 271 -1.28 -15.39 10.99
CA ASP A 271 -0.70 -14.11 10.65
C ASP A 271 -0.17 -14.16 9.23
N VAL A 272 -0.41 -13.10 8.44
CA VAL A 272 0.04 -13.03 7.06
C VAL A 272 1.34 -12.24 7.01
N ARG A 273 2.42 -12.90 6.57
CA ARG A 273 3.78 -12.35 6.63
C ARG A 273 4.51 -12.57 5.31
N CYS A 274 5.26 -11.57 4.86
CA CYS A 274 6.16 -11.67 3.73
C CYS A 274 7.60 -11.61 4.25
N PRO A 275 8.39 -12.70 4.21
CA PRO A 275 9.77 -12.68 4.71
C PRO A 275 10.58 -11.54 4.08
N PHE A 276 11.33 -10.78 4.88
CA PHE A 276 11.97 -9.54 4.40
C PHE A 276 12.98 -9.79 3.27
N LYS A 277 13.71 -10.91 3.33
CA LYS A 277 14.61 -11.34 2.25
C LYS A 277 13.88 -11.59 0.93
N THR A 278 12.71 -12.23 0.99
CA THR A 278 11.84 -12.47 -0.17
C THR A 278 11.29 -11.14 -0.69
N PHE A 279 10.83 -10.25 0.19
CA PHE A 279 10.38 -8.89 -0.16
C PHE A 279 11.46 -8.10 -0.90
N LYS A 280 12.69 -8.03 -0.37
CA LYS A 280 13.82 -7.34 -1.01
C LYS A 280 14.10 -7.90 -2.41
N THR A 281 14.06 -9.22 -2.55
CA THR A 281 14.27 -9.90 -3.83
C THR A 281 13.17 -9.54 -4.84
N LEU A 282 11.91 -9.49 -4.39
CA LEU A 282 10.75 -9.14 -5.22
C LEU A 282 10.82 -7.68 -5.70
N ILE A 283 11.08 -6.75 -4.78
CA ILE A 283 11.23 -5.32 -5.10
C ILE A 283 12.38 -5.12 -6.08
N SER A 284 13.54 -5.74 -5.85
CA SER A 284 14.69 -5.64 -6.75
C SER A 284 14.38 -6.10 -8.18
N LYS A 285 13.53 -7.14 -8.36
CA LYS A 285 13.12 -7.60 -9.69
C LYS A 285 12.17 -6.63 -10.39
N THR A 286 11.39 -5.86 -9.62
CA THR A 286 10.37 -4.94 -10.16
C THR A 286 10.96 -3.56 -10.47
N LEU A 287 12.05 -3.17 -9.79
CA LEU A 287 12.75 -1.94 -10.06
C LEU A 287 13.45 -1.97 -11.43
N LYS A 288 13.06 -1.05 -12.31
CA LYS A 288 13.82 -0.75 -13.52
C LYS A 288 15.00 0.13 -13.11
N HIS A 289 16.21 -0.43 -13.03
CA HIS A 289 17.42 0.30 -12.59
C HIS A 289 17.63 1.64 -13.31
N VAL A 290 17.30 1.72 -14.60
CA VAL A 290 17.37 2.95 -15.41
C VAL A 290 16.42 4.06 -14.97
N CYS A 291 15.42 3.72 -14.16
CA CYS A 291 14.35 4.61 -13.64
C CYS A 291 14.55 5.01 -12.18
N VAL A 292 15.66 4.60 -11.60
CA VAL A 292 16.04 4.95 -10.25
C VAL A 292 16.91 6.22 -10.31
N ALA A 293 16.56 7.21 -9.50
CA ALA A 293 17.35 8.43 -9.36
C ALA A 293 18.80 8.11 -9.01
N ASP A 294 19.76 8.90 -9.52
CA ASP A 294 21.19 8.65 -9.35
C ASP A 294 21.60 8.48 -7.88
N THR A 295 20.94 9.22 -6.98
CA THR A 295 21.15 9.16 -5.53
C THR A 295 20.78 7.81 -4.91
N LEU A 296 19.87 7.06 -5.52
CA LEU A 296 19.39 5.75 -5.06
C LEU A 296 20.02 4.58 -5.83
N ARG A 297 20.75 4.84 -6.92
CA ARG A 297 21.43 3.79 -7.70
C ARG A 297 22.36 2.92 -6.86
N PRO A 298 23.23 3.44 -5.97
CA PRO A 298 24.09 2.59 -5.14
C PRO A 298 23.30 1.57 -4.30
N PHE A 299 22.15 1.99 -3.77
CA PHE A 299 21.28 1.09 -3.02
C PHE A 299 20.69 0.01 -3.93
N VAL A 300 20.14 0.39 -5.09
CA VAL A 300 19.52 -0.56 -6.01
C VAL A 300 20.56 -1.54 -6.61
N ASP A 301 21.77 -1.08 -6.88
CA ASP A 301 22.88 -1.93 -7.31
C ASP A 301 23.29 -2.91 -6.20
N SER A 302 23.26 -2.50 -4.94
CA SER A 302 23.50 -3.42 -3.81
C SER A 302 22.47 -4.56 -3.73
N LEU A 303 21.22 -4.32 -4.16
CA LEU A 303 20.20 -5.37 -4.22
C LEU A 303 20.51 -6.43 -5.28
N SER A 304 21.16 -6.03 -6.38
CA SER A 304 21.51 -6.93 -7.49
C SER A 304 22.60 -7.95 -7.13
N HIS A 305 23.51 -7.61 -6.22
CA HIS A 305 24.55 -8.53 -5.72
C HIS A 305 23.98 -9.69 -4.87
N ILE A 306 22.77 -9.55 -4.32
CA ILE A 306 22.06 -10.64 -3.62
C ILE A 306 21.72 -11.79 -4.59
N LYS A 307 21.57 -11.48 -5.89
CA LYS A 307 21.25 -12.44 -6.95
C LYS A 307 22.40 -13.43 -7.21
N GLU A 308 23.66 -13.01 -7.10
CA GLU A 308 24.83 -13.86 -7.38
C GLU A 308 25.17 -14.83 -6.24
N SER A 309 24.96 -14.44 -4.98
CA SER A 309 25.25 -15.31 -3.84
C SER A 309 24.26 -16.47 -3.73
N SER A 310 22.97 -16.22 -3.99
CA SER A 310 21.92 -17.25 -3.92
C SER A 310 22.02 -18.30 -5.03
N ILE A 311 22.51 -17.91 -6.22
CA ILE A 311 22.72 -18.84 -7.35
C ILE A 311 23.92 -19.77 -7.10
N LYS A 312 24.97 -19.29 -6.41
CA LYS A 312 26.13 -20.13 -6.09
C LYS A 312 25.77 -21.24 -5.08
N THR A 313 24.90 -20.97 -4.12
CA THR A 313 24.49 -21.97 -3.11
C THR A 313 23.56 -23.06 -3.68
N ALA A 314 22.65 -22.72 -4.60
CA ALA A 314 21.74 -23.69 -5.23
C ALA A 314 22.44 -24.66 -6.21
N ARG A 315 23.58 -24.23 -6.78
CA ARG A 315 24.37 -25.06 -7.71
C ARG A 315 25.20 -26.13 -7.01
N THR A 316 25.50 -25.97 -5.73
CA THR A 316 26.27 -26.96 -4.96
C THR A 316 25.41 -28.14 -4.52
N THR A 317 24.14 -27.91 -4.14
CA THR A 317 23.23 -28.96 -3.65
C THR A 317 22.60 -29.84 -4.73
N THR A 318 22.54 -29.39 -5.98
CA THR A 318 21.94 -30.15 -7.09
C THR A 318 22.87 -31.16 -7.73
N THR A 319 24.17 -31.17 -7.38
CA THR A 319 25.15 -32.07 -7.99
C THR A 319 25.34 -33.38 -7.21
N GLU A 320 24.78 -33.50 -5.99
CA GLU A 320 24.95 -34.71 -5.14
C GLU A 320 23.77 -35.69 -5.17
N LEU A 321 22.60 -35.33 -5.71
CA LEU A 321 21.38 -36.17 -5.66
C LEU A 321 21.02 -36.90 -6.97
N ALA A 322 21.80 -36.72 -8.05
CA ALA A 322 21.49 -37.29 -9.37
C ALA A 322 22.15 -38.65 -9.66
N HIS A 323 22.64 -39.38 -8.65
CA HIS A 323 23.37 -40.64 -8.83
C HIS A 323 22.77 -41.89 -8.18
N ALA A 324 21.50 -41.88 -7.82
CA ALA A 324 20.83 -43.10 -7.35
C ALA A 324 19.35 -43.15 -7.73
N ALA A 325 19.02 -43.67 -8.91
CA ALA A 325 17.81 -44.48 -9.15
C ALA A 325 17.73 -44.93 -10.62
N ASP A 326 18.25 -46.12 -10.92
CA ASP A 326 17.78 -46.90 -12.06
C ASP A 326 17.76 -48.38 -11.68
N THR A 327 16.56 -48.98 -11.65
CA THR A 327 16.20 -50.33 -12.14
C THR A 327 14.94 -50.88 -11.47
N SER A 328 13.96 -51.25 -12.28
CA SER A 328 13.40 -52.62 -12.39
C SER A 328 11.94 -52.63 -12.84
N LYS A 329 11.69 -53.30 -13.98
CA LYS A 329 10.38 -53.68 -14.52
C LYS A 329 9.94 -55.00 -13.89
N THR A 330 8.64 -55.23 -13.65
CA THR A 330 7.94 -56.46 -14.08
C THR A 330 6.43 -56.47 -13.82
N ASN A 331 5.75 -57.17 -14.75
CA ASN A 331 4.56 -58.02 -14.61
C ASN A 331 3.17 -57.55 -15.08
N ASN A 332 2.82 -58.16 -16.21
CA ASN A 332 1.53 -58.37 -16.84
C ASN A 332 0.55 -59.09 -15.90
N SER A 333 -0.40 -58.35 -15.32
CA SER A 333 -1.75 -58.87 -15.04
C SER A 333 -2.84 -57.80 -14.96
N LYS A 334 -2.52 -56.52 -15.21
CA LYS A 334 -3.42 -55.38 -15.01
C LYS A 334 -4.22 -54.93 -16.24
N GLN A 335 -4.27 -55.71 -17.31
CA GLN A 335 -4.81 -55.20 -18.57
C GLN A 335 -6.35 -55.08 -18.58
N HIS A 336 -7.08 -55.95 -17.86
CA HIS A 336 -8.56 -55.87 -17.80
C HIS A 336 -9.12 -54.93 -16.73
N ALA A 337 -8.35 -54.61 -15.68
CA ALA A 337 -8.80 -53.67 -14.65
C ALA A 337 -8.61 -52.19 -15.06
N VAL A 338 -7.67 -51.93 -15.98
CA VAL A 338 -7.35 -50.57 -16.45
C VAL A 338 -8.41 -50.05 -17.43
N GLU A 339 -8.96 -50.89 -18.31
CA GLU A 339 -10.00 -50.47 -19.27
C GLU A 339 -11.33 -50.11 -18.58
N PHE A 340 -11.70 -50.81 -17.51
CA PHE A 340 -12.90 -50.48 -16.72
C PHE A 340 -12.73 -49.21 -15.87
N PHE A 341 -11.50 -48.94 -15.40
CA PHE A 341 -11.19 -47.74 -14.64
C PHE A 341 -11.13 -46.50 -15.53
N GLU A 342 -10.58 -46.61 -16.74
CA GLU A 342 -10.58 -45.51 -17.71
C GLU A 342 -11.99 -45.11 -18.14
N THR A 343 -12.85 -46.08 -18.45
CA THR A 343 -14.24 -45.79 -18.86
C THR A 343 -15.04 -45.11 -17.74
N LEU A 344 -14.82 -45.50 -16.48
CA LEU A 344 -15.41 -44.83 -15.32
C LEU A 344 -14.88 -43.39 -15.15
N LEU A 345 -13.58 -43.17 -15.39
CA LEU A 345 -12.97 -41.83 -15.33
C LEU A 345 -13.52 -40.90 -16.40
N TRP A 346 -13.67 -41.38 -17.64
CA TRP A 346 -14.24 -40.62 -18.74
C TRP A 346 -15.72 -40.30 -18.50
N ALA A 347 -16.49 -41.21 -17.89
CA ALA A 347 -17.87 -40.96 -17.50
C ALA A 347 -17.97 -39.88 -16.40
N LEU A 348 -17.14 -39.97 -15.36
CA LEU A 348 -17.04 -38.95 -14.30
C LEU A 348 -16.62 -37.59 -14.85
N PHE A 349 -15.64 -37.56 -15.75
CA PHE A 349 -15.19 -36.33 -16.40
C PHE A 349 -16.31 -35.70 -17.26
N GLY A 350 -17.07 -36.52 -17.99
CA GLY A 350 -18.24 -36.06 -18.76
C GLY A 350 -19.32 -35.43 -17.88
N VAL A 351 -19.62 -36.04 -16.73
CA VAL A 351 -20.57 -35.49 -15.75
C VAL A 351 -20.08 -34.17 -15.16
N LEU A 352 -18.80 -34.09 -14.78
CA LEU A 352 -18.19 -32.87 -14.24
C LEU A 352 -18.19 -31.74 -15.27
N MET A 353 -17.92 -32.04 -16.55
CA MET A 353 -18.00 -31.06 -17.63
C MET A 353 -19.42 -30.55 -17.87
N LEU A 354 -20.43 -31.42 -17.80
CA LEU A 354 -21.84 -31.01 -17.86
C LEU A 354 -22.23 -30.12 -16.66
N CYS A 355 -21.78 -30.45 -15.45
CA CYS A 355 -21.96 -29.60 -14.27
C CYS A 355 -21.28 -28.23 -14.43
N PHE A 356 -20.06 -28.20 -14.98
CA PHE A 356 -19.35 -26.94 -15.23
C PHE A 356 -20.07 -26.08 -16.28
N ILE A 357 -20.49 -26.67 -17.40
CA ILE A 357 -21.23 -25.96 -18.45
C ILE A 357 -22.55 -25.38 -17.91
N THR A 358 -23.29 -26.15 -17.11
CA THR A 358 -24.54 -25.66 -16.49
C THR A 358 -24.29 -24.53 -15.51
N LEU A 359 -23.20 -24.56 -14.72
CA LEU A 359 -22.81 -23.44 -13.86
C LEU A 359 -22.41 -22.20 -14.66
N VAL A 360 -21.66 -22.36 -15.75
CA VAL A 360 -21.28 -21.26 -16.65
C VAL A 360 -22.51 -20.62 -17.29
N ILE A 361 -23.46 -21.43 -17.80
CA ILE A 361 -24.72 -20.94 -18.37
C ILE A 361 -25.52 -20.20 -17.30
N ARG A 362 -25.68 -20.78 -16.10
CA ARG A 362 -26.39 -20.14 -14.99
C ARG A 362 -25.75 -18.82 -14.58
N HIS A 363 -24.43 -18.76 -14.54
CA HIS A 363 -23.69 -17.53 -14.24
C HIS A 363 -23.84 -16.48 -15.35
N ALA A 364 -23.79 -16.88 -16.62
CA ALA A 364 -24.00 -16.00 -17.76
C ALA A 364 -25.43 -15.42 -17.80
N VAL A 365 -26.44 -16.24 -17.52
CA VAL A 365 -27.84 -15.81 -17.41
C VAL A 365 -28.03 -14.85 -16.25
N LYS A 366 -27.45 -15.15 -15.07
CA LYS A 366 -27.48 -14.24 -13.91
C LYS A 366 -26.86 -12.89 -14.23
N ARG A 367 -25.66 -12.88 -14.85
CA ARG A 367 -24.99 -11.64 -15.30
C ARG A 367 -25.83 -10.86 -16.31
N ARG A 368 -26.51 -11.55 -17.23
CA ARG A 368 -27.40 -10.89 -18.22
C ARG A 368 -28.59 -10.22 -17.55
N MET A 369 -29.20 -10.88 -16.56
CA MET A 369 -30.29 -10.29 -15.77
C MET A 369 -29.82 -9.11 -14.91
N GLU A 370 -28.64 -9.20 -14.29
CA GLU A 370 -28.05 -8.08 -13.55
C GLU A 370 -27.73 -6.88 -14.47
N ARG A 371 -27.21 -7.11 -15.68
CA ARG A 371 -27.01 -6.04 -16.67
C ARG A 371 -28.31 -5.38 -17.11
N GLN A 372 -29.41 -6.14 -17.23
CA GLN A 372 -30.74 -5.57 -17.50
C GLN A 372 -31.28 -4.78 -16.30
N LYS A 373 -30.97 -5.18 -15.07
CA LYS A 373 -31.42 -4.50 -13.84
C LYS A 373 -30.68 -3.19 -13.56
N TYR A 374 -29.42 -3.07 -13.98
CA TYR A 374 -28.57 -1.91 -13.69
C TYR A 374 -28.32 -0.95 -14.85
N GLY A 375 -28.85 -1.23 -16.05
CA GLY A 375 -28.69 -0.39 -17.23
C GLY A 375 -27.25 -0.39 -17.75
N SER A 376 -27.06 -0.85 -18.98
CA SER A 376 -25.77 -0.71 -19.67
C SER A 376 -25.51 0.76 -19.98
N ILE A 377 -24.42 1.32 -19.45
CA ILE A 377 -23.88 2.60 -19.90
C ILE A 377 -23.51 2.45 -21.39
N PRO A 378 -24.07 3.25 -22.31
CA PRO A 378 -23.66 3.19 -23.71
C PRO A 378 -22.27 3.80 -23.84
N MET A 379 -21.28 2.98 -24.21
CA MET A 379 -20.04 3.50 -24.79
C MET A 379 -20.38 4.07 -26.17
N LYS A 380 -20.50 5.39 -26.27
CA LYS A 380 -20.37 6.07 -27.56
C LYS A 380 -18.91 5.95 -27.98
N MET A 381 -18.66 5.17 -29.03
CA MET A 381 -17.42 5.25 -29.80
C MET A 381 -17.42 6.62 -30.51
N ASN A 382 -16.53 7.51 -30.08
CA ASN A 382 -16.21 8.71 -30.86
C ASN A 382 -15.35 8.28 -32.04
N ASN A 383 -15.91 8.40 -33.25
CA ASN A 383 -15.11 8.48 -34.47
C ASN A 383 -14.74 9.96 -34.65
N HIS A 384 -13.50 10.32 -34.33
CA HIS A 384 -12.79 11.46 -34.91
C HIS A 384 -11.36 11.04 -35.22
#